data_AF-A0A4Q2U0W1-F1
#
_entry.id   AF-A0A4Q2U0W1-F1
#
_cell.length_a   1.000
_cell.length_b   1.000
_cell.length_c   1.000
_cell.angle_alpha   90.00
_cell.angle_beta   90.00
_cell.angle_gamma   90.00
#
_symmetry.space_group_name_H-M   'P 1'
#
loop_
_entity.id
_entity.type
_entity.pdbx_description
1 polymer ?
#
loop_
_entity_poly.entity_id
_entity_poly.type
_entity_poly.pdbx_seq_one_letter_code
_entity_poly.pdbx_strand_id
1 'polypeptide(L)'
;MSTTAAPVRSTDRYSRQAAIGLALAASVLAGWLALHVLDVFLLPWRAALLMAPLLVAVQCWLSVGLFIVAHDAMHGSLAPFRPGINRAVGRVVLMLYAGIWYDALVARHFAHHRAPGTDEDPDFAGDGHVPFLRWFGRFFAEYLSVGQIARLMAASAAYVFLFHVPLERLLLFWALPAILSAFQLFYFGTYLPHRAEEAEEFGDQHRARSNDFSWTLSLLTCFHFGYHHEHHDNPSVPWWRLPSRRRNALPGAGA
;
A
#
# COMPACT_ATOMS: atom_id res chain seq x y z
N MET A 1 -19.81 15.56 38.78
CA MET A 1 -20.46 15.90 37.49
C MET A 1 -19.86 15.01 36.43
N SER A 2 -20.57 13.94 36.05
CA SER A 2 -20.14 12.98 35.04
C SER A 2 -20.59 13.51 33.67
N THR A 3 -19.66 13.97 32.85
CA THR A 3 -19.91 14.34 31.45
C THR A 3 -20.01 13.06 30.64
N THR A 4 -21.20 12.50 30.54
CA THR A 4 -21.55 11.50 29.53
C THR A 4 -21.52 12.16 28.16
N ALA A 5 -20.43 11.95 27.42
CA ALA A 5 -20.33 12.37 26.03
C ALA A 5 -21.48 11.72 25.23
N ALA A 6 -22.26 12.54 24.52
CA ALA A 6 -23.34 12.06 23.69
C ALA A 6 -22.83 11.04 22.65
N PRO A 7 -23.60 9.98 22.32
CA PRO A 7 -23.19 9.01 21.33
C PRO A 7 -23.00 9.69 19.97
N VAL A 8 -21.76 9.67 19.47
CA VAL A 8 -21.39 10.17 18.14
C VAL A 8 -22.26 9.45 17.12
N ARG A 9 -23.08 10.19 16.35
CA ARG A 9 -23.94 9.60 15.32
C ARG A 9 -23.06 8.91 14.28
N SER A 10 -23.53 7.81 13.70
CA SER A 10 -22.77 7.02 12.71
C SER A 10 -22.24 7.90 11.56
N THR A 11 -23.01 8.90 11.14
CA THR A 11 -22.64 9.90 10.12
C THR A 11 -21.41 10.74 10.49
N ASP A 12 -21.27 11.11 11.76
CA ASP A 12 -20.16 11.93 12.26
C ASP A 12 -18.87 11.10 12.30
N ARG A 13 -18.99 9.82 12.67
CA ARG A 13 -17.87 8.87 12.63
C ARG A 13 -17.32 8.71 11.21
N TYR A 14 -18.20 8.52 10.22
CA TYR A 14 -17.76 8.36 8.82
C TYR A 14 -17.21 9.66 8.23
N SER A 15 -17.79 10.80 8.59
CA SER A 15 -17.26 12.11 8.18
C SER A 15 -15.87 12.37 8.76
N ARG A 16 -15.66 12.04 10.05
CA ARG A 16 -14.34 12.12 10.69
C ARG A 16 -13.34 11.16 10.07
N GLN A 17 -13.75 9.92 9.77
CA GLN A 17 -12.89 8.96 9.08
C GLN A 17 -12.46 9.47 7.70
N ALA A 18 -13.40 10.02 6.91
CA ALA A 18 -13.08 10.62 5.62
C ALA A 18 -12.11 11.81 5.76
N ALA A 19 -12.32 12.69 6.74
CA ALA A 19 -11.43 13.82 6.97
C ALA A 19 -9.99 13.37 7.31
N ILE A 20 -9.85 12.39 8.22
CA ILE A 20 -8.54 11.83 8.58
C ILE A 20 -7.90 11.11 7.38
N GLY A 21 -8.66 10.24 6.71
CA GLY A 21 -8.17 9.48 5.56
C GLY A 21 -7.69 10.38 4.43
N LEU A 22 -8.48 11.39 4.05
CA LEU A 22 -8.11 12.35 3.02
C LEU A 22 -6.93 13.23 3.43
N ALA A 23 -6.84 13.64 4.69
CA ALA A 23 -5.68 14.39 5.19
C ALA A 23 -4.40 13.54 5.13
N LEU A 24 -4.45 12.28 5.56
CA LEU A 24 -3.32 11.35 5.47
C LEU A 24 -2.93 11.07 4.01
N ALA A 25 -3.91 10.85 3.14
CA ALA A 25 -3.68 10.66 1.71
C ALA A 25 -3.02 11.89 1.07
N ALA A 26 -3.49 13.09 1.40
CA ALA A 26 -2.89 14.34 0.93
C ALA A 26 -1.45 14.50 1.45
N SER A 27 -1.19 14.19 2.72
CA SER A 27 0.16 14.25 3.30
C SER A 27 1.13 13.27 2.64
N VAL A 28 0.71 12.02 2.39
CA VAL A 28 1.53 11.02 1.69
C VAL A 28 1.81 11.47 0.26
N LEU A 29 0.79 11.91 -0.48
CA LEU A 29 0.93 12.39 -1.85
C LEU A 29 1.82 13.63 -1.94
N ALA A 30 1.60 14.61 -1.07
CA ALA A 30 2.40 15.83 -1.03
C ALA A 30 3.86 15.53 -0.64
N GLY A 31 4.09 14.66 0.34
CA GLY A 31 5.43 14.21 0.72
C GLY A 31 6.13 13.50 -0.43
N TRP A 32 5.44 12.57 -1.11
CA TRP A 32 5.98 11.85 -2.26
C TRP A 32 6.35 12.80 -3.40
N LEU A 33 5.47 13.75 -3.74
CA LEU A 33 5.73 14.73 -4.80
C LEU A 33 6.86 15.69 -4.43
N ALA A 34 6.87 16.19 -3.19
CA ALA A 34 7.90 17.11 -2.73
C ALA A 34 9.28 16.45 -2.76
N LEU A 35 9.40 15.23 -2.25
CA LEU A 35 10.66 14.49 -2.25
C LEU A 35 11.08 14.09 -3.66
N HIS A 36 10.16 13.61 -4.49
CA HIS A 36 10.44 13.33 -5.91
C HIS A 36 10.95 14.56 -6.66
N VAL A 37 10.28 15.71 -6.49
CA VAL A 37 10.71 16.96 -7.15
C VAL A 37 12.08 17.41 -6.64
N LEU A 38 12.29 17.34 -5.32
CA LEU A 38 13.56 17.69 -4.69
C LEU A 38 14.71 16.84 -5.25
N ASP A 39 14.55 15.52 -5.26
CA ASP A 39 15.62 14.58 -5.58
C ASP A 39 15.93 14.52 -7.07
N VAL A 40 14.89 14.58 -7.90
CA VAL A 40 15.01 14.46 -9.36
C VAL A 40 15.48 15.76 -10.00
N PHE A 41 15.01 16.92 -9.53
CA PHE A 41 15.22 18.20 -10.22
C PHE A 41 16.09 19.21 -9.47
N LEU A 42 16.02 19.26 -8.13
CA LEU A 42 16.55 20.40 -7.38
C LEU A 42 17.88 20.11 -6.69
N LEU A 43 18.08 18.90 -6.17
CA LEU A 43 19.28 18.59 -5.41
C LEU A 43 20.54 18.52 -6.29
N PRO A 44 21.63 19.23 -5.91
CA PRO A 44 22.93 19.04 -6.52
C PRO A 44 23.37 17.57 -6.45
N TRP A 45 23.91 17.04 -7.54
CA TRP A 45 24.14 15.60 -7.69
C TRP A 45 24.99 15.00 -6.57
N ARG A 46 26.04 15.71 -6.14
CA ARG A 46 26.91 15.29 -5.05
C ARG A 46 26.16 15.16 -3.72
N ALA A 47 25.29 16.11 -3.40
CA ALA A 47 24.48 16.05 -2.18
C ALA A 47 23.45 14.91 -2.27
N ALA A 48 22.80 14.77 -3.42
CA ALA A 48 21.84 13.70 -3.68
C ALA A 48 22.48 12.31 -3.48
N LEU A 49 23.70 12.08 -4.00
CA LEU A 49 24.42 10.82 -3.82
C LEU A 49 24.77 10.53 -2.36
N LEU A 50 25.23 11.54 -1.60
CA LEU A 50 25.54 11.36 -0.17
C LEU A 50 24.29 11.01 0.65
N MET A 51 23.14 11.56 0.28
CA MET A 51 21.86 11.33 0.94
C MET A 51 21.06 10.18 0.34
N ALA A 52 21.53 9.57 -0.75
CA ALA A 52 20.75 8.64 -1.57
C ALA A 52 20.12 7.48 -0.78
N PRO A 53 20.81 6.81 0.18
CA PRO A 53 20.19 5.74 0.95
C PRO A 53 18.94 6.20 1.72
N LEU A 54 18.98 7.39 2.32
CA LEU A 54 17.86 7.95 3.06
C LEU A 54 16.74 8.39 2.12
N LEU A 55 17.08 9.12 1.05
CA LEU A 55 16.12 9.63 0.07
C LEU A 55 15.36 8.47 -0.61
N VAL A 56 16.09 7.45 -1.05
CA VAL A 56 15.51 6.23 -1.64
C VAL A 56 14.63 5.50 -0.63
N ALA A 57 15.07 5.35 0.62
CA ALA A 57 14.27 4.68 1.66
C ALA A 57 12.96 5.42 1.96
N VAL A 58 13.00 6.75 2.09
CA VAL A 58 11.80 7.56 2.35
C VAL A 58 10.87 7.58 1.13
N GLN A 59 11.42 7.73 -0.08
CA GLN A 59 10.63 7.69 -1.33
C GLN A 59 10.00 6.31 -1.55
N CYS A 60 10.70 5.24 -1.18
CA CYS A 60 10.18 3.87 -1.19
C CYS A 60 9.00 3.76 -0.21
N TRP A 61 9.19 4.19 1.03
CA TRP A 61 8.12 4.16 2.05
C TRP A 61 6.90 5.00 1.64
N LEU A 62 7.10 6.20 1.08
CA LEU A 62 6.01 7.02 0.55
C LEU A 62 5.31 6.36 -0.65
N SER A 63 6.04 5.62 -1.49
CA SER A 63 5.46 4.85 -2.60
C SER A 63 4.60 3.69 -2.11
N VAL A 64 5.02 2.99 -1.05
CA VAL A 64 4.15 2.04 -0.32
C VAL A 64 2.89 2.78 0.17
N GLY A 65 3.05 3.96 0.74
CA GLY A 65 1.95 4.81 1.19
C GLY A 65 0.95 5.16 0.08
N LEU A 66 1.40 5.50 -1.13
CA LEU A 66 0.52 5.75 -2.28
C LEU A 66 -0.35 4.52 -2.59
N PHE A 67 0.25 3.33 -2.56
CA PHE A 67 -0.49 2.09 -2.78
C PHE A 67 -1.50 1.82 -1.66
N ILE A 68 -1.12 2.05 -0.40
CA ILE A 68 -2.01 1.87 0.75
C ILE A 68 -3.20 2.85 0.71
N VAL A 69 -2.99 4.09 0.27
CA VAL A 69 -4.08 5.04 0.01
C VAL A 69 -5.01 4.53 -1.09
N ALA A 70 -4.45 3.97 -2.18
CA ALA A 70 -5.25 3.37 -3.23
C ALA A 70 -6.07 2.19 -2.71
N HIS A 71 -5.46 1.34 -1.90
CA HIS A 71 -6.07 0.19 -1.27
C HIS A 71 -7.27 0.58 -0.38
N ASP A 72 -7.11 1.56 0.52
CA ASP A 72 -8.22 2.09 1.31
C ASP A 72 -9.33 2.67 0.43
N ALA A 73 -8.97 3.25 -0.72
CA ALA A 73 -9.96 3.70 -1.70
C ALA A 73 -10.70 2.53 -2.37
N MET A 74 -10.05 1.39 -2.66
CA MET A 74 -10.71 0.20 -3.23
C MET A 74 -11.82 -0.32 -2.31
N HIS A 75 -11.57 -0.35 -1.00
CA HIS A 75 -12.58 -0.74 0.01
C HIS A 75 -13.55 0.38 0.38
N GLY A 76 -13.32 1.61 -0.10
CA GLY A 76 -14.09 2.79 0.26
C GLY A 76 -13.87 3.28 1.69
N SER A 77 -12.88 2.74 2.40
CA SER A 77 -12.54 3.11 3.79
C SER A 77 -11.87 4.48 3.87
N LEU A 78 -11.21 4.93 2.79
CA LEU A 78 -10.61 6.27 2.67
C LEU A 78 -11.65 7.38 2.84
N ALA A 79 -12.75 7.32 2.08
CA ALA A 79 -13.88 8.25 2.18
C ALA A 79 -15.22 7.49 2.13
N PRO A 80 -15.72 7.01 3.29
CA PRO A 80 -16.94 6.20 3.35
C PRO A 80 -18.14 6.90 2.72
N PHE A 81 -18.97 6.13 2.00
CA PHE A 81 -20.15 6.62 1.26
C PHE A 81 -19.86 7.67 0.17
N ARG A 82 -18.59 7.88 -0.20
CA ARG A 82 -18.17 8.80 -1.28
C ARG A 82 -17.36 8.06 -2.36
N PRO A 83 -17.97 7.09 -3.07
CA PRO A 83 -17.25 6.23 -4.02
C PRO A 83 -16.58 7.01 -5.17
N GLY A 84 -17.13 8.16 -5.56
CA GLY A 84 -16.49 9.03 -6.56
C GLY A 84 -15.14 9.58 -6.09
N ILE A 85 -15.03 10.00 -4.83
CA ILE A 85 -13.78 10.50 -4.25
C ILE A 85 -12.75 9.37 -4.15
N ASN A 86 -13.16 8.21 -3.63
CA ASN A 86 -12.28 7.05 -3.55
C ASN A 86 -11.69 6.68 -4.92
N ARG A 87 -12.54 6.54 -5.95
CA ARG A 87 -12.07 6.24 -7.31
C ARG A 87 -11.14 7.31 -7.86
N ALA A 88 -11.44 8.60 -7.64
CA ALA A 88 -10.61 9.69 -8.13
C ALA A 88 -9.22 9.68 -7.46
N VAL A 89 -9.17 9.60 -6.12
CA VAL A 89 -7.91 9.53 -5.38
C VAL A 89 -7.12 8.29 -5.77
N GLY A 90 -7.76 7.11 -5.77
CA GLY A 90 -7.13 5.84 -6.12
C GLY A 90 -6.51 5.83 -7.52
N ARG A 91 -7.21 6.39 -8.53
CA ARG A 91 -6.67 6.56 -9.89
C ARG A 91 -5.44 7.46 -9.92
N VAL A 92 -5.47 8.58 -9.21
CA VAL A 92 -4.34 9.51 -9.17
C VAL A 92 -3.12 8.86 -8.52
N VAL A 93 -3.26 8.28 -7.33
CA VAL A 93 -2.11 7.73 -6.60
C VAL A 93 -1.51 6.51 -7.29
N LEU A 94 -2.30 5.64 -7.93
CA LEU A 94 -1.78 4.49 -8.68
C LEU A 94 -1.14 4.89 -10.00
N MET A 95 -1.66 5.93 -10.66
CA MET A 95 -1.03 6.47 -11.86
C MET A 95 0.35 7.05 -11.51
N LEU A 96 0.46 7.80 -10.42
CA LEU A 96 1.73 8.35 -9.94
C LEU A 96 2.70 7.28 -9.45
N TYR A 97 2.19 6.27 -8.75
CA TYR A 97 3.02 5.20 -8.18
C TYR A 97 3.79 4.44 -9.26
N ALA A 98 3.08 3.84 -10.21
CA ALA A 98 3.71 3.01 -11.23
C ALA A 98 2.88 2.94 -12.54
N GLY A 99 2.05 3.95 -12.80
CA GLY A 99 1.17 3.95 -13.98
C GLY A 99 0.14 2.83 -13.95
N ILE A 100 -0.29 2.37 -12.77
CA ILE A 100 -1.20 1.23 -12.62
C ILE A 100 -2.63 1.68 -12.92
N TRP A 101 -3.38 0.86 -13.65
CA TRP A 101 -4.79 1.14 -13.94
C TRP A 101 -5.68 0.70 -12.77
N TYR A 102 -6.20 1.67 -12.02
CA TYR A 102 -6.96 1.44 -10.78
C TYR A 102 -8.11 0.45 -10.93
N ASP A 103 -8.95 0.60 -11.95
CA ASP A 103 -10.15 -0.25 -12.07
C ASP A 103 -9.80 -1.72 -12.36
N ALA A 104 -8.68 -1.96 -13.04
CA ALA A 104 -8.19 -3.33 -13.27
C ALA A 104 -7.63 -3.92 -11.97
N LEU A 105 -6.90 -3.13 -11.19
CA LEU A 105 -6.36 -3.58 -9.90
C LEU A 105 -7.49 -3.87 -8.90
N VAL A 106 -8.54 -3.05 -8.84
CA VAL A 106 -9.72 -3.28 -7.99
C VAL A 106 -10.32 -4.68 -8.22
N ALA A 107 -10.47 -5.09 -9.49
CA ALA A 107 -11.05 -6.38 -9.82
C ALA A 107 -10.19 -7.55 -9.30
N ARG A 108 -8.87 -7.43 -9.42
CA ARG A 108 -7.91 -8.43 -8.91
C ARG A 108 -7.87 -8.46 -7.39
N HIS A 109 -7.82 -7.29 -6.77
CA HIS A 109 -7.85 -7.12 -5.32
C HIS A 109 -9.09 -7.77 -4.68
N PHE A 110 -10.27 -7.59 -5.29
CA PHE A 110 -11.48 -8.25 -4.80
C PHE A 110 -11.57 -9.75 -5.14
N ALA A 111 -10.83 -10.23 -6.14
CA ALA A 111 -10.69 -11.68 -6.37
C ALA A 111 -9.87 -12.31 -5.24
N HIS A 112 -8.77 -11.67 -4.85
CA HIS A 112 -7.97 -12.06 -3.68
C HIS A 112 -8.82 -12.14 -2.41
N HIS A 113 -9.62 -11.11 -2.09
CA HIS A 113 -10.50 -11.13 -0.93
C HIS A 113 -11.63 -12.18 -0.97
N ARG A 114 -12.02 -12.65 -2.16
CA ARG A 114 -13.13 -13.60 -2.31
C ARG A 114 -12.71 -15.03 -2.03
N ALA A 115 -11.50 -15.39 -2.44
CA ALA A 115 -11.01 -16.75 -2.35
C ALA A 115 -9.52 -16.78 -1.94
N PRO A 116 -9.13 -16.11 -0.84
CA PRO A 116 -7.73 -15.92 -0.49
C PRO A 116 -7.02 -17.27 -0.28
N GLY A 117 -5.77 -17.38 -0.73
CA GLY A 117 -4.99 -18.60 -0.53
C GLY A 117 -5.51 -19.83 -1.27
N THR A 118 -6.28 -19.64 -2.35
CA THR A 118 -6.76 -20.70 -3.26
C THR A 118 -6.21 -20.49 -4.68
N ASP A 119 -6.48 -21.42 -5.60
CA ASP A 119 -6.08 -21.28 -7.00
C ASP A 119 -6.76 -20.10 -7.73
N GLU A 120 -7.89 -19.59 -7.20
CA GLU A 120 -8.59 -18.42 -7.74
C GLU A 120 -8.00 -17.08 -7.27
N ASP A 121 -7.11 -17.12 -6.27
CA ASP A 121 -6.45 -15.94 -5.73
C ASP A 121 -5.30 -15.49 -6.66
N PRO A 122 -5.39 -14.31 -7.30
CA PRO A 122 -4.32 -13.82 -8.17
C PRO A 122 -3.01 -13.56 -7.41
N ASP A 123 -3.07 -13.38 -6.09
CA ASP A 123 -1.93 -13.07 -5.25
C ASP A 123 -1.27 -14.33 -4.68
N PHE A 124 -1.93 -15.49 -4.79
CA PHE A 124 -1.46 -16.75 -4.24
C PHE A 124 -0.69 -17.61 -5.24
N ALA A 125 0.38 -18.26 -4.78
CA ALA A 125 1.16 -19.16 -5.62
C ALA A 125 1.14 -20.59 -5.08
N GLY A 126 0.50 -21.47 -5.85
CA GLY A 126 0.56 -22.92 -5.63
C GLY A 126 -0.15 -23.33 -4.34
N ASP A 127 0.57 -24.02 -3.47
CA ASP A 127 0.11 -24.47 -2.16
C ASP A 127 0.60 -23.60 -0.99
N GLY A 128 1.28 -22.47 -1.29
CA GLY A 128 1.85 -21.58 -0.29
C GLY A 128 3.28 -21.96 0.16
N HIS A 129 3.85 -23.07 -0.30
CA HIS A 129 5.25 -23.46 -0.05
C HIS A 129 6.22 -22.95 -1.13
N VAL A 130 5.76 -22.08 -2.02
CA VAL A 130 6.56 -21.54 -3.11
C VAL A 130 7.66 -20.60 -2.59
N PRO A 131 8.93 -20.77 -3.01
CA PRO A 131 10.02 -19.89 -2.62
C PRO A 131 9.74 -18.42 -2.97
N PHE A 132 10.11 -17.51 -2.08
CA PHE A 132 9.83 -16.07 -2.18
C PHE A 132 10.05 -15.47 -3.58
N LEU A 133 11.23 -15.64 -4.17
CA LEU A 133 11.57 -15.04 -5.47
C LEU A 133 10.72 -15.57 -6.62
N ARG A 134 10.36 -16.86 -6.59
CA ARG A 134 9.49 -17.46 -7.61
C ARG A 134 8.08 -16.92 -7.50
N TRP A 135 7.58 -16.78 -6.27
CA TRP A 135 6.26 -16.20 -6.02
C TRP A 135 6.24 -14.72 -6.43
N PHE A 136 7.24 -13.93 -6.04
CA PHE A 136 7.35 -12.53 -6.45
C PHE A 136 7.35 -12.37 -7.97
N GLY A 137 8.08 -13.21 -8.70
CA GLY A 137 8.08 -13.21 -10.17
C GLY A 137 6.69 -13.50 -10.77
N ARG A 138 5.96 -14.50 -10.23
CA ARG A 138 4.59 -14.82 -10.66
C ARG A 138 3.63 -13.66 -10.38
N PHE A 139 3.68 -13.11 -9.17
CA PHE A 139 2.88 -11.96 -8.76
C PHE A 139 3.13 -10.77 -9.69
N PHE A 140 4.40 -10.43 -9.93
CA PHE A 140 4.74 -9.31 -10.79
C PHE A 140 4.26 -9.54 -12.24
N ALA A 141 4.37 -10.77 -12.76
CA ALA A 141 3.87 -11.13 -14.09
C ALA A 141 2.33 -11.06 -14.21
N GLU A 142 1.59 -11.35 -13.13
CA GLU A 142 0.13 -11.23 -13.10
C GLU A 142 -0.33 -9.76 -13.19
N TYR A 143 0.41 -8.84 -12.58
CA TYR A 143 0.03 -7.43 -12.48
C TYR A 143 0.66 -6.51 -13.52
N LEU A 144 1.82 -6.86 -14.06
CA LEU A 144 2.50 -6.03 -15.05
C LEU A 144 1.79 -6.12 -16.40
N SER A 145 1.17 -5.01 -16.83
CA SER A 145 0.50 -4.91 -18.12
C SER A 145 1.34 -4.19 -19.17
N VAL A 146 1.14 -4.52 -20.45
CA VAL A 146 1.74 -3.79 -21.59
C VAL A 146 1.39 -2.31 -21.54
N GLY A 147 0.15 -1.98 -21.17
CA GLY A 147 -0.28 -0.58 -21.02
C GLY A 147 0.48 0.14 -19.90
N GLN A 148 0.77 -0.53 -18.78
CA GLN A 148 1.58 0.03 -17.70
C GLN A 148 3.01 0.30 -18.17
N ILE A 149 3.64 -0.67 -18.85
CA ILE A 149 4.97 -0.50 -19.44
C ILE A 149 4.99 0.70 -20.39
N ALA A 150 4.02 0.81 -21.30
CA ALA A 150 3.94 1.92 -22.24
C ALA A 150 3.84 3.29 -21.54
N ARG A 151 3.03 3.40 -20.47
CA ARG A 151 2.91 4.63 -19.67
C ARG A 151 4.22 4.99 -18.96
N LEU A 152 4.89 4.01 -18.35
CA LEU A 152 6.18 4.22 -17.68
C LEU A 152 7.29 4.61 -18.66
N MET A 153 7.29 4.02 -19.86
CA MET A 153 8.23 4.38 -20.91
C MET A 153 7.95 5.79 -21.46
N ALA A 154 6.68 6.14 -21.70
CA ALA A 154 6.31 7.49 -22.12
C ALA A 154 6.67 8.55 -21.07
N ALA A 155 6.40 8.28 -19.80
CA ALA A 155 6.79 9.16 -18.70
C ALA A 155 8.32 9.27 -18.61
N SER A 156 9.07 8.16 -18.65
CA SER A 156 10.54 8.18 -18.68
C SER A 156 11.09 9.02 -19.84
N ALA A 157 10.53 8.85 -21.03
CA ALA A 157 10.91 9.63 -22.21
C ALA A 157 10.62 11.13 -22.01
N ALA A 158 9.49 11.50 -21.40
CA ALA A 158 9.21 12.90 -21.07
C ALA A 158 10.23 13.45 -20.06
N TYR A 159 10.56 12.71 -19.00
CA TYR A 159 11.60 13.12 -18.03
C TYR A 159 12.94 13.38 -18.71
N VAL A 160 13.40 12.45 -19.55
CA VAL A 160 14.72 12.53 -20.19
C VAL A 160 14.75 13.57 -21.31
N PHE A 161 13.79 13.57 -22.23
CA PHE A 161 13.86 14.37 -23.45
C PHE A 161 13.17 15.73 -23.34
N LEU A 162 12.09 15.85 -22.57
CA LEU A 162 11.39 17.13 -22.39
C LEU A 162 11.94 17.90 -21.20
N PHE A 163 12.15 17.22 -20.07
CA PHE A 163 12.63 17.86 -18.84
C PHE A 163 14.14 17.76 -18.63
N HIS A 164 14.88 17.13 -19.55
CA HIS A 164 16.34 17.04 -19.53
C HIS A 164 16.89 16.41 -18.23
N VAL A 165 16.14 15.51 -17.62
CA VAL A 165 16.55 14.79 -16.41
C VAL A 165 17.57 13.71 -16.79
N PRO A 166 18.78 13.71 -16.20
CA PRO A 166 19.74 12.63 -16.39
C PRO A 166 19.15 11.27 -16.04
N LEU A 167 19.39 10.27 -16.89
CA LEU A 167 18.81 8.93 -16.74
C LEU A 167 19.16 8.31 -15.39
N GLU A 168 20.40 8.49 -14.91
CA GLU A 168 20.86 7.98 -13.62
C GLU A 168 20.07 8.54 -12.44
N ARG A 169 19.62 9.80 -12.50
CA ARG A 169 18.77 10.41 -11.48
C ARG A 169 17.38 9.79 -11.50
N LEU A 170 16.83 9.61 -12.70
CA LEU A 170 15.53 8.99 -12.87
C LEU A 170 15.54 7.53 -12.36
N LEU A 171 16.59 6.77 -12.68
CA LEU A 171 16.75 5.41 -12.22
C LEU A 171 16.90 5.34 -10.69
N LEU A 172 17.73 6.22 -10.10
CA LEU A 172 18.04 6.19 -8.68
C LEU A 172 16.88 6.68 -7.80
N PHE A 173 16.19 7.76 -8.19
CA PHE A 173 15.20 8.43 -7.34
C PHE A 173 13.75 8.19 -7.74
N TRP A 174 13.47 7.61 -8.91
CA TRP A 174 12.11 7.26 -9.31
C TRP A 174 11.91 5.75 -9.52
N ALA A 175 12.75 5.11 -10.34
CA ALA A 175 12.58 3.68 -10.64
C ALA A 175 12.94 2.79 -9.45
N LEU A 176 14.12 2.99 -8.83
CA LEU A 176 14.59 2.17 -7.73
C LEU A 176 13.63 2.20 -6.51
N PRO A 177 13.17 3.36 -6.00
CA PRO A 177 12.22 3.39 -4.88
C PRO A 177 10.90 2.69 -5.20
N ALA A 178 10.39 2.82 -6.43
CA ALA A 178 9.15 2.16 -6.86
C ALA A 178 9.29 0.63 -6.93
N ILE A 179 10.45 0.13 -7.39
CA ILE A 179 10.75 -1.30 -7.41
C ILE A 179 10.87 -1.83 -5.98
N LEU A 180 11.63 -1.14 -5.12
CA LEU A 180 11.80 -1.52 -3.71
C LEU A 180 10.46 -1.51 -2.96
N SER A 181 9.58 -0.54 -3.22
CA SER A 181 8.26 -0.51 -2.60
C SER A 181 7.37 -1.65 -3.10
N ALA A 182 7.50 -2.10 -4.35
CA ALA A 182 6.80 -3.28 -4.83
C ALA A 182 7.26 -4.56 -4.12
N PHE A 183 8.58 -4.72 -3.91
CA PHE A 183 9.13 -5.79 -3.06
C PHE A 183 8.60 -5.72 -1.62
N GLN A 184 8.58 -4.52 -1.03
CA GLN A 184 8.12 -4.31 0.34
C GLN A 184 6.62 -4.62 0.49
N LEU A 185 5.77 -4.11 -0.40
CA LEU A 185 4.34 -4.41 -0.46
C LEU A 185 4.09 -5.92 -0.60
N PHE A 186 4.76 -6.56 -1.55
CA PHE A 186 4.61 -8.00 -1.75
C PHE A 186 5.07 -8.79 -0.52
N TYR A 187 6.22 -8.46 0.07
CA TYR A 187 6.74 -9.20 1.21
C TYR A 187 5.80 -9.11 2.43
N PHE A 188 5.43 -7.89 2.83
CA PHE A 188 4.64 -7.68 4.06
C PHE A 188 3.13 -7.80 3.86
N GLY A 189 2.63 -7.53 2.66
CA GLY A 189 1.21 -7.50 2.33
C GLY A 189 0.69 -8.75 1.61
N THR A 190 1.57 -9.62 1.11
CA THR A 190 1.16 -10.82 0.35
C THR A 190 1.89 -12.07 0.82
N TYR A 191 3.22 -12.10 0.71
CA TYR A 191 4.00 -13.30 1.00
C TYR A 191 3.94 -13.71 2.47
N LEU A 192 4.26 -12.80 3.39
CA LEU A 192 4.30 -13.13 4.83
C LEU A 192 2.91 -13.53 5.38
N PRO A 193 1.81 -12.83 5.03
CA PRO A 193 0.48 -13.22 5.49
C PRO A 193 -0.03 -14.55 4.93
N HIS A 194 0.34 -14.92 3.71
CA HIS A 194 -0.26 -16.05 2.97
C HIS A 194 0.66 -17.24 2.74
N ARG A 195 1.96 -17.17 3.06
CA ARG A 195 2.82 -18.35 2.96
C ARG A 195 2.31 -19.48 3.86
N ALA A 196 2.43 -20.71 3.39
CA ALA A 196 2.19 -21.87 4.22
C ALA A 196 3.36 -22.02 5.21
N GLU A 197 3.05 -22.30 6.47
CA GLU A 197 4.03 -22.72 7.46
C GLU A 197 3.73 -24.18 7.79
N GLU A 198 4.73 -25.07 7.69
CA GLU A 198 4.54 -26.53 7.71
C GLU A 198 3.81 -27.06 8.95
N ALA A 199 3.78 -26.28 10.04
CA ALA A 199 3.19 -26.67 11.31
C ALA A 199 1.81 -26.04 11.59
N GLU A 200 1.34 -25.08 10.78
CA GLU A 200 0.14 -24.32 11.09
C GLU A 200 -0.77 -24.14 9.88
N GLU A 201 -1.94 -24.78 9.93
CA GLU A 201 -3.05 -24.46 9.04
C GLU A 201 -3.57 -23.03 9.31
N PHE A 202 -4.22 -22.42 8.32
CA PHE A 202 -4.87 -21.13 8.54
C PHE A 202 -6.04 -21.29 9.51
N GLY A 203 -6.19 -20.33 10.43
CA GLY A 203 -7.21 -20.39 11.48
C GLY A 203 -8.66 -20.21 10.99
N ASP A 204 -8.86 -19.68 9.77
CA ASP A 204 -10.17 -19.48 9.18
C ASP A 204 -10.13 -19.34 7.63
N GLN A 205 -11.29 -19.02 7.06
CA GLN A 205 -11.49 -18.83 5.62
C GLN A 205 -10.76 -17.63 5.01
N HIS A 206 -10.28 -16.67 5.81
CA HIS A 206 -9.54 -15.51 5.31
C HIS A 206 -8.12 -15.89 4.89
N ARG A 207 -7.63 -17.05 5.34
CA ARG A 207 -6.35 -17.66 4.92
C ARG A 207 -5.19 -16.66 4.94
N ALA A 208 -5.17 -15.82 5.97
CA ALA A 208 -4.21 -14.75 6.19
C ALA A 208 -3.71 -14.77 7.63
N ARG A 209 -2.46 -14.34 7.85
CA ARG A 209 -1.87 -14.12 9.17
C ARG A 209 -1.50 -12.66 9.38
N SER A 210 -1.39 -12.28 10.64
CA SER A 210 -0.93 -10.96 11.05
C SER A 210 0.38 -11.05 11.82
N ASN A 211 1.25 -10.06 11.63
CA ASN A 211 2.48 -9.97 12.41
C ASN A 211 2.25 -9.43 13.83
N ASP A 212 3.21 -9.67 14.71
CA ASP A 212 3.29 -9.13 16.07
C ASP A 212 4.18 -7.89 16.17
N PHE A 213 4.34 -7.15 15.08
CA PHE A 213 5.19 -5.97 15.09
C PHE A 213 4.63 -4.88 16.00
N SER A 214 5.54 -4.15 16.64
CA SER A 214 5.20 -2.92 17.36
C SER A 214 4.54 -1.91 16.43
N TRP A 215 3.84 -0.94 17.01
CA TRP A 215 3.13 0.08 16.23
C TRP A 215 4.05 0.78 15.22
N THR A 216 5.26 1.18 15.63
CA THR A 216 6.24 1.85 14.75
C THR A 216 6.72 0.92 13.66
N LEU A 217 7.05 -0.32 13.98
CA LEU A 217 7.58 -1.26 12.99
C LEU A 217 6.51 -1.61 11.95
N SER A 218 5.25 -1.81 12.35
CA SER A 218 4.17 -2.08 11.39
C SER A 218 3.87 -0.88 10.50
N LEU A 219 4.01 0.36 11.00
CA LEU A 219 3.93 1.57 10.18
C LEU A 219 5.04 1.61 9.12
N LEU A 220 6.28 1.37 9.53
CA LEU A 220 7.45 1.44 8.66
C LEU A 220 7.48 0.32 7.61
N THR A 221 6.97 -0.88 7.93
CA THR A 221 6.99 -2.00 6.99
C THR A 221 5.88 -1.94 5.97
N CYS A 222 4.64 -1.60 6.36
CA CYS A 222 3.53 -1.58 5.41
C CYS A 222 2.33 -0.76 5.91
N PHE A 223 2.51 0.39 6.56
CA PHE A 223 1.38 1.21 7.04
C PHE A 223 0.36 0.41 7.87
N HIS A 224 0.85 -0.45 8.77
CA HIS A 224 0.07 -1.36 9.60
C HIS A 224 -0.68 -2.49 8.85
N PHE A 225 -0.51 -2.60 7.54
CA PHE A 225 -1.18 -3.61 6.72
C PHE A 225 -0.70 -5.04 6.96
N GLY A 226 0.41 -5.19 7.68
CA GLY A 226 0.83 -6.48 8.20
C GLY A 226 -0.05 -7.01 9.34
N TYR A 227 -1.02 -6.23 9.84
CA TYR A 227 -2.21 -6.73 10.55
C TYR A 227 -3.25 -7.19 9.51
N HIS A 228 -2.82 -8.13 8.66
CA HIS A 228 -3.51 -8.48 7.42
C HIS A 228 -4.77 -9.32 7.66
N HIS A 229 -4.75 -10.19 8.68
CA HIS A 229 -5.94 -10.92 9.09
C HIS A 229 -7.06 -9.97 9.53
N GLU A 230 -6.74 -8.97 10.35
CA GLU A 230 -7.72 -7.95 10.79
C GLU A 230 -8.28 -7.14 9.62
N HIS A 231 -7.47 -6.94 8.57
CA HIS A 231 -7.92 -6.32 7.33
C HIS A 231 -8.92 -7.22 6.58
N HIS A 232 -8.63 -8.51 6.40
CA HIS A 232 -9.55 -9.44 5.75
C HIS A 232 -10.86 -9.64 6.54
N ASP A 233 -10.79 -9.68 7.87
CA ASP A 233 -11.97 -9.72 8.76
C ASP A 233 -12.83 -8.46 8.61
N ASN A 234 -12.20 -7.28 8.51
CA ASN A 234 -12.93 -6.02 8.39
C ASN A 234 -12.30 -5.04 7.38
N PRO A 235 -12.55 -5.23 6.08
CA PRO A 235 -11.93 -4.42 5.03
C PRO A 235 -12.36 -2.95 5.04
N SER A 236 -13.42 -2.61 5.80
CA SER A 236 -13.88 -1.23 5.96
C SER A 236 -13.03 -0.41 6.95
N VAL A 237 -12.12 -1.06 7.67
CA VAL A 237 -11.18 -0.43 8.60
C VAL A 237 -9.99 0.12 7.81
N PRO A 238 -9.76 1.44 7.78
CA PRO A 238 -8.62 2.02 7.09
C PRO A 238 -7.31 1.68 7.82
N TRP A 239 -6.20 1.71 7.08
CA TRP A 239 -4.89 1.25 7.55
C TRP A 239 -4.48 1.80 8.93
N TRP A 240 -4.73 3.09 9.19
CA TRP A 240 -4.36 3.79 10.43
C TRP A 240 -5.16 3.34 11.67
N ARG A 241 -6.25 2.56 11.47
CA ARG A 241 -7.08 2.00 12.54
C ARG A 241 -6.82 0.52 12.80
N LEU A 242 -6.14 -0.20 11.91
CA LEU A 242 -5.81 -1.62 12.08
C LEU A 242 -5.12 -1.93 13.42
N PRO A 243 -4.15 -1.14 13.92
CA PRO A 243 -3.54 -1.42 15.23
C PRO A 243 -4.55 -1.39 16.37
N SER A 244 -5.54 -0.49 16.31
CA SER A 244 -6.59 -0.41 17.33
C SER A 244 -7.57 -1.57 17.22
N ARG A 245 -7.84 -2.05 16.01
CA ARG A 245 -8.67 -3.24 15.77
C ARG A 245 -8.02 -4.49 16.37
N ARG A 246 -6.72 -4.71 16.12
CA ARG A 246 -5.95 -5.81 16.71
C ARG A 246 -5.99 -5.80 18.23
N ARG A 247 -5.68 -4.65 18.85
CA ARG A 247 -5.73 -4.53 20.33
C ARG A 247 -7.10 -4.89 20.91
N ASN A 248 -8.19 -4.50 20.25
CA ASN A 248 -9.54 -4.79 20.73
C ASN A 248 -9.98 -6.24 20.48
N ALA A 249 -9.33 -6.95 19.56
CA ALA A 249 -9.60 -8.35 19.24
C ALA A 249 -8.83 -9.33 20.15
N LEU A 250 -7.68 -8.91 20.69
CA LEU A 250 -6.88 -9.74 21.60
C LEU A 250 -7.54 -9.85 22.99
N PRO A 251 -7.69 -11.07 23.56
CA PRO A 251 -8.18 -11.25 24.92
C PRO A 251 -7.28 -10.53 25.93
N GLY A 252 -7.84 -9.64 26.75
CA GLY A 252 -7.13 -8.97 27.86
C GLY A 252 -6.85 -7.47 27.72
N ALA A 253 -7.23 -6.81 26.61
CA ALA A 253 -7.02 -5.36 26.43
C ALA A 253 -8.05 -4.45 27.12
N GLY A 254 -8.81 -4.99 28.09
CA GLY A 254 -9.80 -4.28 28.89
C GLY A 254 -9.61 -4.58 30.37
N ALA A 255 -8.48 -4.18 30.93
CA ALA A 255 -8.24 -4.06 32.37
C ALA A 255 -7.51 -2.74 32.64
#